data_AF-A0AAV7JH37-F1
#
_entry.id   AF-A0AAV7JH37-F1
#
_cell.length_a   1.000
_cell.length_b   1.000
_cell.length_c   1.000
_cell.angle_alpha   90.00
_cell.angle_beta   90.00
_cell.angle_gamma   90.00
#
_symmetry.space_group_name_H-M   'P 1'
#
loop_
_entity.id
_entity.type
_entity.pdbx_description
1 polymer ?
#
loop_
_entity_poly.entity_id
_entity_poly.type
_entity_poly.pdbx_seq_one_letter_code
_entity_poly.pdbx_strand_id
1 'polypeptide(L)'
;MGLQQGFTKYCCFLCLWDSRSTGEHDKKCDWPKRTYEVGKTNLQHSLLVDPNKVFLPPLHTKLGLLKTFGFLHLVGKFPKLSEAKLKEGVFVGPQIRQVFRDPDFEKTLSELEMSAWNPFKWVCENFWATRSRPTTEKEWKPCSTHTRRWAVACC
;
A
#
# COMPACT_ATOMS: atom_id res chain seq x y z
N MET A 1 7.95 12.86 -13.10
CA MET A 1 8.78 12.52 -11.91
C MET A 1 10.28 12.54 -12.19
N GLY A 2 10.75 12.60 -13.44
CA GLY A 2 12.18 12.78 -13.75
C GLY A 2 13.10 11.60 -13.39
N LEU A 3 12.57 10.53 -12.80
CA LEU A 3 13.31 9.33 -12.47
C LEU A 3 13.61 8.48 -13.71
N GLN A 4 14.76 7.81 -13.67
CA GLN A 4 15.15 6.80 -14.63
C GLN A 4 14.12 5.66 -14.62
N GLN A 5 13.66 5.29 -15.80
CA GLN A 5 12.75 4.18 -15.99
C GLN A 5 13.47 2.83 -15.84
N GLY A 6 12.72 1.79 -15.45
CA GLY A 6 13.22 0.43 -15.26
C GLY A 6 13.44 0.05 -13.80
N PHE A 7 14.03 -1.13 -13.58
CA PHE A 7 14.26 -1.70 -12.24
C PHE A 7 15.53 -1.12 -11.59
N THR A 8 15.45 0.15 -11.22
CA THR A 8 16.57 0.90 -10.64
C THR A 8 16.67 0.69 -9.13
N LYS A 9 17.88 0.90 -8.57
CA LYS A 9 18.18 0.70 -7.16
C LYS A 9 17.32 1.58 -6.23
N TYR A 10 17.08 2.83 -6.62
CA TYR A 10 16.31 3.80 -5.86
C TYR A 10 15.11 4.26 -6.68
N CYS A 11 14.06 3.45 -6.69
CA CYS A 11 12.85 3.67 -7.49
C CYS A 11 11.86 4.64 -6.81
N CYS A 12 11.89 4.76 -5.48
CA CYS A 12 10.97 5.64 -4.76
C CYS A 12 11.29 7.13 -5.00
N PHE A 13 10.27 7.95 -5.28
CA PHE A 13 10.47 9.37 -5.53
C PHE A 13 10.73 10.21 -4.26
N LEU A 14 10.30 9.74 -3.08
CA LEU A 14 10.42 10.49 -1.82
C LEU A 14 11.71 10.21 -1.06
N CYS A 15 12.17 8.96 -1.10
CA CYS A 15 13.29 8.49 -0.29
C CYS A 15 14.22 7.58 -1.10
N LEU A 16 15.38 7.31 -0.52
CA LEU A 16 16.39 6.41 -1.07
C LEU A 16 16.11 4.96 -0.64
N TRP A 17 14.86 4.50 -0.84
CA TRP A 17 14.50 3.10 -0.63
C TRP A 17 15.27 2.22 -1.62
N ASP A 18 16.09 1.33 -1.10
CA ASP A 18 16.97 0.47 -1.89
C ASP A 18 16.23 -0.80 -2.29
N SER A 19 15.75 -0.87 -3.53
CA SER A 19 15.00 -2.02 -4.07
C SER A 19 15.79 -3.33 -4.05
N ARG A 20 17.11 -3.26 -3.92
CA ARG A 20 18.01 -4.43 -3.91
C ARG A 20 18.29 -4.96 -2.50
N SER A 21 17.96 -4.20 -1.46
CA SER A 21 18.27 -4.54 -0.06
C SER A 21 17.16 -5.37 0.61
N THR A 22 16.88 -6.56 0.07
CA THR A 22 15.77 -7.43 0.52
C THR A 22 15.83 -7.78 2.01
N GLY A 23 17.02 -7.88 2.60
CA GLY A 23 17.20 -8.19 4.02
C GLY A 23 16.98 -7.01 4.99
N GLU A 24 16.95 -5.78 4.48
CA GLU A 24 16.74 -4.57 5.29
C GLU A 24 15.30 -4.04 5.20
N HIS A 25 14.53 -4.44 4.19
CA HIS A 25 13.17 -3.97 3.97
C HIS A 25 12.26 -4.16 5.18
N ASP A 26 12.39 -5.28 5.88
CA ASP A 26 11.57 -5.60 7.07
C ASP A 26 12.14 -5.07 8.39
N LYS A 27 13.36 -4.51 8.35
CA LYS A 27 14.11 -4.03 9.53
C LYS A 27 14.14 -2.51 9.60
N LYS A 28 14.19 -1.85 8.44
CA LYS A 28 14.38 -0.40 8.31
C LYS A 28 13.12 0.26 7.81
N CYS A 29 12.50 1.04 8.69
CA CYS A 29 11.30 1.83 8.37
C CYS A 29 11.67 3.23 7.85
N ASP A 30 12.75 3.82 8.39
CA ASP A 30 13.20 5.15 8.02
C ASP A 30 14.31 5.10 6.96
N TRP A 31 13.96 5.54 5.75
CA TRP A 31 14.90 5.68 4.65
C TRP A 31 15.30 7.14 4.47
N PRO A 32 16.56 7.45 4.12
CA PRO A 32 17.00 8.82 3.89
C PRO A 32 16.12 9.51 2.85
N LYS A 33 15.76 10.76 3.11
CA LYS A 33 15.03 11.58 2.14
C LYS A 33 15.88 11.76 0.87
N ARG A 34 15.20 11.79 -0.27
CA ARG A 34 15.86 11.99 -1.56
C ARG A 34 16.29 13.45 -1.72
N THR A 35 17.49 13.62 -2.27
CA THR A 35 17.94 14.90 -2.84
C THR A 35 17.66 14.91 -4.34
N TYR A 36 17.13 16.00 -4.87
CA TYR A 36 16.64 16.10 -6.25
C TYR A 36 17.68 16.67 -7.22
N GLU A 37 18.92 16.19 -7.12
CA GLU A 37 20.02 16.59 -8.02
C GLU A 37 20.02 15.70 -9.26
N VAL A 38 20.01 16.33 -10.44
CA VAL A 38 20.04 15.61 -11.74
C VAL A 38 21.36 14.87 -11.89
N GLY A 39 21.29 13.61 -12.33
CA GLY A 39 22.45 12.71 -12.49
C GLY A 39 22.79 11.91 -11.22
N LYS A 40 22.19 12.21 -10.07
CA LYS A 40 22.37 11.43 -8.83
C LYS A 40 21.18 10.54 -8.54
N THR A 41 21.43 9.36 -7.98
CA THR A 41 20.41 8.47 -7.42
C THR A 41 19.22 8.15 -8.36
N ASN A 42 19.48 7.93 -9.65
CA ASN A 42 18.48 7.61 -10.67
C ASN A 42 17.53 8.76 -11.05
N LEU A 43 17.89 10.02 -10.78
CA LEU A 43 17.15 11.19 -11.28
C LEU A 43 17.77 11.67 -12.60
N GLN A 44 17.09 11.44 -13.72
CA GLN A 44 17.58 11.80 -15.06
C GLN A 44 17.21 13.21 -15.49
N HIS A 45 16.06 13.71 -15.05
CA HIS A 45 15.53 15.00 -15.47
C HIS A 45 15.10 15.83 -14.26
N SER A 46 15.11 17.15 -14.42
CA SER A 46 14.54 18.06 -13.43
C SER A 46 13.06 17.73 -13.19
N LEU A 47 12.59 18.03 -11.98
CA LEU A 47 11.21 17.76 -11.61
C LEU A 47 10.28 18.78 -12.27
N LEU A 48 9.25 18.28 -12.95
CA LEU A 48 8.18 19.10 -13.51
C LEU A 48 7.22 19.64 -12.43
N VAL A 49 7.18 18.98 -11.26
CA VAL A 49 6.28 19.29 -10.16
C VAL A 49 7.10 19.36 -8.89
N ASP A 50 6.83 20.36 -8.05
CA ASP A 50 7.41 20.48 -6.72
C ASP A 50 7.17 19.20 -5.92
N PRO A 51 8.23 18.52 -5.39
CA PRO A 51 8.10 17.32 -4.58
C PRO A 51 7.06 17.41 -3.47
N ASN A 52 6.93 18.58 -2.85
CA ASN A 52 6.02 18.79 -1.72
C ASN A 52 4.56 18.89 -2.13
N LYS A 53 4.30 19.07 -3.43
CA LYS A 53 2.98 19.20 -4.07
C LYS A 53 2.63 17.99 -4.92
N VAL A 54 3.46 16.95 -4.92
CA VAL A 54 3.12 15.69 -5.59
C VAL A 54 2.04 14.98 -4.79
N PHE A 55 0.84 14.92 -5.35
CA PHE A 55 -0.20 14.03 -4.86
C PHE A 55 0.13 12.62 -5.33
N LEU A 56 0.40 11.73 -4.38
CA LEU A 56 0.36 10.30 -4.67
C LEU A 56 -1.07 9.99 -5.14
N PRO A 57 -1.26 9.43 -6.35
CA PRO A 57 -2.59 8.95 -6.71
C PRO A 57 -3.02 8.00 -5.61
N PRO A 58 -4.30 8.06 -5.17
CA PRO A 58 -4.80 7.14 -4.17
C PRO A 58 -4.50 5.74 -4.70
N LEU A 59 -3.52 5.09 -4.07
CA LEU A 59 -2.89 3.86 -4.50
C LEU A 59 -3.98 2.99 -5.11
N HIS A 60 -3.88 2.77 -6.42
CA HIS A 60 -4.71 1.79 -7.10
C HIS A 60 -4.20 0.41 -6.64
N THR A 61 -4.30 0.14 -5.35
CA THR A 61 -4.08 -1.18 -4.77
C THR A 61 -5.13 -2.05 -5.43
N LYS A 62 -4.79 -2.70 -6.54
CA LYS A 62 -5.49 -3.91 -6.95
C LYS A 62 -5.41 -4.81 -5.73
N LEU A 63 -6.55 -5.08 -5.10
CA LEU A 63 -6.65 -5.83 -3.86
C LEU A 63 -6.50 -7.33 -4.11
N GLY A 64 -5.43 -7.67 -4.82
CA GLY A 64 -4.80 -8.98 -4.80
C GLY A 64 -4.39 -9.43 -3.39
N LEU A 65 -4.61 -8.60 -2.36
CA LEU A 65 -4.36 -8.88 -0.96
C LEU A 65 -5.65 -9.23 -0.20
N LEU A 66 -6.83 -8.88 -0.70
CA LEU A 66 -8.08 -9.37 -0.09
C LEU A 66 -8.23 -10.88 -0.28
N LYS A 67 -7.75 -11.42 -1.40
CA LYS A 67 -7.83 -12.85 -1.70
C LYS A 67 -7.06 -13.73 -0.73
N THR A 68 -6.11 -13.17 0.02
CA THR A 68 -5.31 -13.93 1.00
C THR A 68 -6.08 -14.16 2.30
N PHE A 69 -7.25 -13.54 2.48
CA PHE A 69 -8.06 -13.64 3.69
C PHE A 69 -9.41 -14.28 3.39
N GLY A 70 -9.73 -15.42 4.03
CA GLY A 70 -11.09 -15.93 4.08
C GLY A 70 -11.75 -16.21 2.71
N PHE A 71 -11.03 -16.87 1.80
CA PHE A 71 -11.47 -17.10 0.41
C PHE A 71 -12.88 -17.72 0.30
N LEU A 72 -13.19 -18.72 1.14
CA LEU A 72 -14.50 -19.39 1.14
C LEU A 72 -15.65 -18.41 1.49
N HIS A 73 -15.42 -17.50 2.44
CA HIS A 73 -16.40 -16.46 2.78
C HIS A 73 -16.62 -15.51 1.61
N LEU A 74 -15.55 -15.13 0.90
CA LEU A 74 -15.63 -14.25 -0.26
C LEU A 74 -16.40 -14.89 -1.43
N VAL A 75 -16.26 -16.20 -1.65
CA VAL A 75 -17.05 -16.95 -2.65
C VAL A 75 -18.54 -16.90 -2.31
N GLY A 76 -18.89 -17.14 -1.04
CA GLY A 76 -20.29 -17.07 -0.59
C GLY A 76 -20.87 -15.66 -0.66
N LYS A 77 -20.08 -14.64 -0.31
CA LYS A 77 -20.52 -13.24 -0.26
C LYS A 77 -20.71 -12.61 -1.66
N PHE A 78 -19.88 -13.00 -2.62
CA PHE A 78 -19.91 -12.46 -3.98
C PHE A 78 -20.20 -13.55 -5.02
N PRO A 79 -21.41 -14.15 -5.03
CA PRO A 79 -21.74 -15.22 -5.98
C PRO A 79 -21.74 -14.74 -7.44
N LYS A 80 -21.84 -13.43 -7.68
CA LYS A 80 -21.75 -12.81 -9.00
C LYS A 80 -20.31 -12.66 -9.51
N LEU A 81 -19.30 -12.84 -8.65
CA LEU A 81 -17.91 -12.85 -9.06
C LEU A 81 -17.49 -14.29 -9.36
N SER A 82 -16.89 -14.49 -10.53
CA SER A 82 -16.25 -15.77 -10.86
C SER A 82 -15.12 -16.06 -9.88
N GLU A 83 -14.90 -17.34 -9.56
CA GLU A 83 -13.78 -17.79 -8.73
C GLU A 83 -12.42 -17.26 -9.22
N ALA A 84 -12.23 -17.17 -10.55
CA ALA A 84 -11.02 -16.58 -11.14
C ALA A 84 -10.79 -15.12 -10.71
N LYS A 85 -11.85 -14.28 -10.70
CA LYS A 85 -11.75 -12.88 -10.24
C LYS A 85 -11.44 -12.79 -8.75
N LEU A 86 -11.97 -13.71 -7.94
CA LEU A 86 -11.65 -13.80 -6.52
C LEU A 86 -10.19 -14.22 -6.31
N LYS A 87 -9.69 -15.22 -7.05
CA LYS A 87 -8.29 -15.68 -7.03
C LYS A 87 -7.30 -14.66 -7.58
N GLU A 88 -7.74 -13.80 -8.49
CA GLU A 88 -6.93 -12.67 -8.96
C GLU A 88 -7.02 -11.45 -8.01
N GLY A 89 -7.93 -11.49 -7.03
CA GLY A 89 -8.21 -10.38 -6.12
C GLY A 89 -8.67 -9.12 -6.84
N VAL A 90 -9.46 -9.31 -7.90
CA VAL A 90 -10.02 -8.23 -8.70
C VAL A 90 -11.30 -7.75 -8.03
N PHE A 91 -11.13 -6.86 -7.06
CA PHE A 91 -12.23 -6.20 -6.35
C PHE A 91 -12.33 -4.73 -6.76
N VAL A 92 -13.56 -4.24 -6.88
CA VAL A 92 -13.82 -2.80 -7.03
C VAL A 92 -13.98 -2.13 -5.66
N GLY A 93 -13.73 -0.82 -5.60
CA GLY A 93 -13.91 0.04 -4.42
C GLY A 93 -15.09 -0.36 -3.51
N PRO A 94 -16.32 -0.45 -4.04
CA PRO A 94 -17.51 -0.81 -3.27
C PRO A 94 -17.48 -2.22 -2.65
N GLN A 95 -16.97 -3.23 -3.37
CA GLN A 95 -16.93 -4.62 -2.88
C GLN A 95 -16.01 -4.75 -1.67
N ILE A 96 -14.87 -4.08 -1.73
CA ILE A 96 -13.93 -4.03 -0.61
C ILE A 96 -14.60 -3.44 0.63
N ARG A 97 -15.29 -2.30 0.46
CA ARG A 97 -16.01 -1.65 1.57
C ARG A 97 -17.07 -2.57 2.17
N GLN A 98 -17.69 -3.44 1.36
CA GLN A 98 -18.63 -4.45 1.86
C GLN A 98 -17.93 -5.55 2.66
N VAL A 99 -16.69 -5.91 2.36
CA VAL A 99 -15.90 -6.84 3.17
C VAL A 99 -15.51 -6.19 4.51
N PHE A 100 -15.04 -4.94 4.49
CA PHE A 100 -14.64 -4.22 5.71
C PHE A 100 -15.80 -3.94 6.68
N ARG A 101 -17.02 -3.84 6.18
CA ARG A 101 -18.24 -3.64 6.99
C ARG A 101 -18.86 -4.94 7.49
N ASP A 102 -18.30 -6.08 7.10
CA ASP A 102 -18.82 -7.39 7.46
C ASP A 102 -18.27 -7.85 8.81
N PRO A 103 -19.10 -7.87 9.88
CA PRO A 103 -18.64 -8.38 11.16
C PRO A 103 -18.40 -9.89 11.15
N ASP A 104 -19.01 -10.62 10.22
CA ASP A 104 -18.86 -12.08 10.14
C ASP A 104 -17.60 -12.49 9.37
N PHE A 105 -17.08 -11.61 8.50
CA PHE A 105 -15.83 -11.87 7.79
C PHE A 105 -14.67 -12.09 8.77
N GLU A 106 -14.54 -11.22 9.77
CA GLU A 106 -13.49 -11.33 10.80
C GLU A 106 -13.59 -12.65 11.57
N LYS A 107 -14.80 -13.17 11.81
CA LYS A 107 -14.99 -14.46 12.49
C LYS A 107 -14.58 -15.66 11.63
N THR A 108 -14.55 -15.51 10.31
CA THR A 108 -14.11 -16.58 9.40
C THR A 108 -12.59 -16.68 9.25
N LEU A 109 -11.85 -15.69 9.73
CA LEU A 109 -10.38 -15.67 9.62
C LEU A 109 -9.75 -16.52 10.71
N SER A 110 -8.73 -17.29 10.34
CA SER A 110 -7.83 -17.93 11.31
C SER A 110 -7.05 -16.89 12.13
N GLU A 111 -6.46 -17.30 13.25
CA GLU A 111 -5.63 -16.41 14.08
C GLU A 111 -4.49 -15.76 13.29
N LEU A 112 -3.87 -16.50 12.36
CA LEU A 112 -2.79 -16.01 11.51
C LEU A 112 -3.29 -14.99 10.48
N GLU A 113 -4.43 -15.27 9.86
CA GLU A 113 -5.08 -14.32 8.94
C GLU A 113 -5.52 -13.05 9.68
N MET A 114 -6.08 -13.18 10.88
CA MET A 114 -6.49 -12.05 11.72
C MET A 114 -5.32 -11.15 12.09
N SER A 115 -4.18 -11.73 12.45
CA SER A 115 -2.94 -11.00 12.75
C SER A 115 -2.44 -10.17 11.55
N ALA A 116 -2.63 -10.67 10.33
CA ALA A 116 -2.31 -9.95 9.10
C ALA A 116 -3.46 -9.04 8.60
N TRP A 117 -4.70 -9.29 9.00
CA TRP A 117 -5.89 -8.52 8.64
C TRP A 117 -5.96 -7.19 9.39
N ASN A 118 -5.74 -7.19 10.72
CA ASN A 118 -5.81 -5.96 11.53
C ASN A 118 -4.90 -4.82 11.01
N PRO A 119 -3.63 -5.07 10.66
CA PRO A 119 -2.73 -4.04 10.13
C PRO A 119 -3.15 -3.59 8.73
N PHE A 120 -3.61 -4.54 7.90
CA PHE A 120 -4.15 -4.24 6.59
C PHE A 120 -5.40 -3.35 6.68
N LYS A 121 -6.31 -3.67 7.59
CA LYS A 121 -7.53 -2.91 7.87
C LYS A 121 -7.18 -1.48 8.30
N TRP A 122 -6.25 -1.34 9.25
CA TRP A 122 -5.74 -0.05 9.71
C TRP A 122 -5.14 0.78 8.57
N VAL A 123 -4.30 0.19 7.72
CA VAL A 123 -3.72 0.89 6.55
C VAL A 123 -4.83 1.37 5.62
N CYS A 124 -5.79 0.51 5.30
CA CYS A 124 -6.88 0.84 4.36
C CYS A 124 -7.81 1.94 4.91
N GLU A 125 -8.16 1.90 6.20
CA GLU A 125 -9.01 2.90 6.84
C GLU A 125 -8.31 4.27 6.90
N ASN A 126 -7.05 4.32 7.33
CA ASN A 126 -6.28 5.56 7.38
C ASN A 126 -5.98 6.11 5.97
N PHE A 127 -5.84 5.24 4.99
CA PHE A 127 -5.66 5.65 3.60
C PHE A 127 -6.95 6.21 2.99
N TRP A 128 -8.10 5.55 3.17
CA TRP A 128 -9.36 6.01 2.57
C TRP A 128 -10.00 7.20 3.31
N ALA A 129 -9.68 7.40 4.60
CA ALA A 129 -10.15 8.54 5.38
C ALA A 129 -9.53 9.89 4.96
N THR A 130 -8.54 9.91 4.06
CA THR A 130 -7.90 11.15 3.58
C THR A 130 -8.83 12.07 2.78
N ARG A 131 -10.03 11.64 2.38
CA ARG A 131 -11.00 12.52 1.69
C ARG A 131 -11.74 13.48 2.62
N SER A 132 -11.62 13.37 3.95
CA SER A 132 -12.46 14.13 4.90
C SER A 132 -11.70 14.91 5.99
N ARG A 133 -10.36 15.00 5.96
CA ARG A 133 -9.59 15.85 6.91
C ARG A 133 -9.07 17.13 6.25
N PRO A 134 -9.31 18.33 6.81
CA PRO A 134 -8.47 19.49 6.53
C PRO A 134 -7.06 19.22 7.08
N THR A 135 -6.07 19.25 6.19
CA THR A 135 -4.72 18.71 6.43
C THR A 135 -3.83 19.75 7.11
N THR A 136 -3.90 19.84 8.43
CA THR A 136 -2.82 20.40 9.24
C THR A 136 -2.21 19.28 10.08
N GLU A 137 -0.88 19.20 10.04
CA GLU A 137 -0.01 18.23 10.72
C GLU A 137 0.16 16.87 10.02
N LYS A 138 1.15 16.83 9.12
CA LYS A 138 1.72 15.62 8.52
C LYS A 138 2.64 14.93 9.53
N GLU A 139 2.11 14.31 10.58
CA GLU A 139 2.88 13.35 11.36
C GLU A 139 2.58 11.93 10.84
N TRP A 140 3.27 11.57 9.75
CA TRP A 140 3.34 10.16 9.34
C TRP A 140 4.37 9.52 10.28
N LYS A 141 3.93 8.73 11.26
CA LYS A 141 4.81 7.85 12.04
C LYS A 141 4.72 6.43 11.49
N PRO A 142 5.64 5.99 10.61
CA PRO A 142 5.66 4.62 10.16
C PRO A 142 6.55 3.77 11.06
N CYS A 143 6.01 3.27 12.16
CA CYS A 143 6.58 2.06 12.76
C CYS A 143 5.62 1.49 13.79
N SER A 144 4.63 0.72 13.33
CA SER A 144 4.13 -0.37 14.17
C SER A 144 4.58 -1.66 13.51
N THR A 145 5.10 -2.58 14.33
CA THR A 145 5.71 -3.86 13.98
C THR A 145 4.90 -4.76 13.04
N HIS A 146 3.66 -4.39 12.76
CA HIS A 146 2.68 -5.10 11.96
C HIS A 146 2.50 -4.59 10.53
N THR A 147 3.08 -3.43 10.17
CA THR A 147 2.96 -2.82 8.83
C THR A 147 4.18 -3.08 7.92
N ARG A 148 5.07 -4.00 8.33
CA ARG A 148 6.40 -4.22 7.72
C ARG A 148 6.38 -4.57 6.23
N ARG A 149 5.35 -5.27 5.76
CA ARG A 149 5.21 -5.65 4.33
C ARG A 149 4.50 -4.60 3.47
N TRP A 150 3.97 -3.56 4.08
CA TRP A 150 2.99 -2.65 3.45
C TRP A 150 3.59 -1.29 3.08
N ALA A 151 4.76 -0.95 3.61
CA ALA A 151 5.50 0.25 3.20
C ALA A 151 5.97 0.20 1.73
N VAL A 152 6.14 -0.99 1.17
CA VAL A 152 6.50 -1.25 -0.26
C VAL A 152 5.35 -0.91 -1.22
N ALA A 153 4.18 -0.53 -0.70
CA ALA A 153 3.07 -0.09 -1.54
C ALA A 153 3.06 1.43 -1.72
N CYS A 154 3.66 2.20 -0.80
CA CYS A 154 3.66 3.67 -0.85
C CYS A 154 4.94 4.29 -1.46
N CYS A 155 5.95 3.45 -1.69
CA CYS A 155 7.11 3.64 -2.56
C CYS A 155 7.05 2.51 -3.60
#